data_AF-A0A537RNJ4-F1
#
_entry.id   AF-A0A537RNJ4-F1
#
_cell.length_a   1.000
_cell.length_b   1.000
_cell.length_c   1.000
_cell.angle_alpha   90.00
_cell.angle_beta   90.00
_cell.angle_gamma   90.00
#
_symmetry.space_group_name_H-M   'P 1'
#
loop_
_entity.id
_entity.type
_entity.pdbx_description
1 polymer ?
#
loop_
_entity_poly.entity_id
_entity_poly.type
_entity_poly.pdbx_seq_one_letter_code
_entity_poly.pdbx_strand_id
1 'polypeptide(L)'
;KQTKAFAARCGASVPDWLAERFDGLEDDAATRKLIAAAVAAEQVLDLVDRGVTDFHFYTMNRADLVYAVCHLLGLRPNQETDALPLPIMEKERA
;
A
#
# COMPACT_ATOMS: atom_id res chain seq x y z
N LYS A 1 12.07 7.50 8.16
CA LYS A 1 11.92 8.85 8.77
C LYS A 1 10.49 9.42 8.64
N GLN A 2 9.93 9.60 7.43
CA GLN A 2 8.57 10.17 7.24
C GLN A 2 7.47 9.39 7.99
N THR A 3 7.45 8.06 7.89
CA THR A 3 6.43 7.20 8.51
C THR A 3 6.42 7.31 10.04
N LYS A 4 7.59 7.39 10.68
CA LYS A 4 7.71 7.55 12.14
C LYS A 4 7.11 8.88 12.61
N ALA A 5 7.35 9.95 11.85
CA ALA A 5 6.76 11.26 12.15
C ALA A 5 5.23 11.28 11.94
N PHE A 6 4.73 10.62 10.90
CA PHE A 6 3.29 10.46 10.68
C PHE A 6 2.63 9.68 11.82
N ALA A 7 3.20 8.52 12.20
CA ALA A 7 2.70 7.71 13.29
C ALA A 7 2.64 8.49 14.62
N ALA A 8 3.72 9.19 14.97
CA ALA A 8 3.77 9.98 16.20
C ALA A 8 2.69 11.07 16.25
N ARG A 9 2.41 11.74 15.11
CA ARG A 9 1.34 12.75 15.02
C ARG A 9 -0.06 12.16 15.19
N CYS A 10 -0.24 10.88 14.87
CA CYS A 10 -1.50 10.15 15.03
C CYS A 10 -1.59 9.38 16.36
N GLY A 11 -0.60 9.50 17.25
CA GLY A 11 -0.54 8.77 18.51
C GLY A 11 -0.17 7.29 18.38
N ALA A 12 0.31 6.85 17.20
CA ALA A 12 0.78 5.50 16.96
C ALA A 12 2.29 5.37 17.19
N SER A 13 2.71 4.25 17.77
CA SER A 13 4.13 3.89 17.92
C SER A 13 4.64 3.07 16.73
N VAL A 14 5.89 3.30 16.33
CA VAL A 14 6.60 2.43 15.38
C VAL A 14 7.54 1.53 16.18
N PRO A 15 7.40 0.20 16.12
CA PRO A 15 8.30 -0.73 16.82
C PRO A 15 9.75 -0.64 16.34
N ASP A 16 10.71 -0.87 17.25
CA ASP A 16 12.14 -0.77 16.91
C ASP A 16 12.58 -1.84 15.90
N TRP A 17 12.09 -3.08 16.02
CA TRP A 17 12.34 -4.15 15.05
C TRP A 17 11.95 -3.76 13.61
N LEU A 18 10.93 -2.91 13.47
CA LEU A 18 10.50 -2.44 12.17
C LEU A 18 11.48 -1.39 11.63
N ALA A 19 12.02 -0.52 12.48
CA ALA A 19 13.05 0.43 12.08
C ALA A 19 14.34 -0.27 11.66
N GLU A 20 14.72 -1.34 12.36
CA GLU A 20 15.91 -2.16 12.06
C GLU A 20 15.87 -2.77 10.65
N ARG A 21 14.69 -3.17 10.16
CA ARG A 21 14.53 -3.69 8.78
C ARG A 21 14.88 -2.66 7.69
N PHE A 22 14.94 -1.37 8.03
CA PHE A 22 15.27 -0.29 7.10
C PHE A 22 16.65 0.33 7.34
N ASP A 23 17.40 -0.16 8.32
CA ASP A 23 18.72 0.36 8.65
C ASP A 23 19.70 0.16 7.49
N GLY A 24 20.50 1.18 7.19
CA GLY A 24 21.45 1.17 6.07
C GLY A 24 20.83 1.31 4.66
N LEU A 25 19.52 1.49 4.54
CA LEU A 25 18.82 1.67 3.26
C LEU A 25 18.51 3.15 2.94
N GLU A 26 19.25 4.10 3.51
CA GLU A 26 19.05 5.54 3.32
C GLU A 26 19.09 5.92 1.83
N ASP A 27 20.09 5.42 1.12
CA ASP A 27 20.36 5.74 -0.29
C ASP A 27 19.83 4.66 -1.26
N ASP A 28 19.30 3.55 -0.75
CA ASP A 28 18.69 2.47 -1.55
C ASP A 28 17.16 2.53 -1.51
N ALA A 29 16.61 3.41 -2.35
CA ALA A 29 15.17 3.57 -2.45
C ALA A 29 14.45 2.34 -3.02
N ALA A 30 15.12 1.52 -3.85
CA ALA A 30 14.52 0.35 -4.47
C ALA A 30 14.31 -0.76 -3.43
N THR A 31 15.37 -1.11 -2.68
CA THR A 31 15.30 -2.11 -1.62
C THR A 31 14.35 -1.67 -0.51
N ARG A 32 14.36 -0.38 -0.15
CA ARG A 32 13.39 0.17 0.83
C ARG A 32 11.94 -0.02 0.40
N LYS A 33 11.60 0.12 -0.89
CA LYS A 33 10.24 -0.15 -1.39
C LYS A 33 9.88 -1.63 -1.26
N LEU A 34 10.81 -2.54 -1.57
CA LEU A 34 10.60 -3.99 -1.44
C LEU A 34 10.36 -4.40 0.01
N ILE A 35 11.20 -3.94 0.94
CA ILE A 35 11.03 -4.19 2.37
C ILE A 35 9.67 -3.65 2.85
N ALA A 36 9.30 -2.44 2.46
CA ALA A 36 8.02 -1.84 2.84
C ALA A 36 6.81 -2.64 2.31
N ALA A 37 6.87 -3.13 1.06
CA ALA A 37 5.81 -3.96 0.49
C ALA A 37 5.70 -5.30 1.21
N ALA A 38 6.83 -5.96 1.50
CA ALA A 38 6.85 -7.22 2.22
C ALA A 38 6.26 -7.09 3.64
N VAL A 39 6.69 -6.07 4.39
CA VAL A 39 6.16 -5.79 5.74
C VAL A 39 4.66 -5.53 5.71
N ALA A 40 4.19 -4.71 4.76
CA ALA A 40 2.77 -4.41 4.64
C ALA A 40 1.95 -5.65 4.27
N ALA A 41 2.46 -6.51 3.39
CA ALA A 41 1.81 -7.78 3.05
C ALA A 41 1.78 -8.74 4.25
N GLU A 42 2.89 -8.90 4.99
CA GLU A 42 2.96 -9.69 6.23
C GLU A 42 1.90 -9.22 7.24
N GLN A 43 1.76 -7.91 7.43
CA GLN A 43 0.78 -7.33 8.34
C GLN A 43 -0.67 -7.60 7.88
N VAL A 44 -0.94 -7.47 6.59
CA VAL A 44 -2.27 -7.75 6.05
C VAL A 44 -2.62 -9.23 6.23
N LEU A 45 -1.69 -10.15 5.94
CA LEU A 45 -1.92 -11.59 6.09
C LEU A 45 -2.22 -11.97 7.56
N ASP A 46 -1.46 -11.44 8.53
CA ASP A 46 -1.75 -11.67 9.96
C ASP A 46 -3.14 -11.12 10.36
N LEU A 47 -3.56 -9.98 9.81
CA LEU A 47 -4.90 -9.44 10.06
C LEU A 47 -6.01 -10.28 9.41
N VAL A 48 -5.77 -10.81 8.21
CA VAL A 48 -6.69 -11.76 7.54
C VAL A 48 -6.86 -13.02 8.38
N ASP A 49 -5.78 -13.59 8.92
CA ASP A 49 -5.83 -14.77 9.79
C ASP A 49 -6.62 -14.50 11.09
N ARG A 50 -6.71 -13.22 11.51
CA ARG A 50 -7.52 -12.75 12.65
C ARG A 50 -8.96 -12.37 12.25
N GLY A 51 -9.36 -12.55 11.00
CA GLY A 51 -10.71 -12.32 10.50
C GLY A 51 -10.99 -10.92 9.97
N VAL A 52 -9.96 -10.09 9.72
CA VAL A 52 -10.15 -8.79 9.07
C VAL A 52 -10.34 -8.97 7.57
N THR A 53 -11.44 -8.43 7.04
CA THR A 53 -11.84 -8.58 5.62
C THR A 53 -11.61 -7.34 4.77
N ASP A 54 -11.56 -6.16 5.40
CA ASP A 54 -11.55 -4.88 4.72
C ASP A 54 -10.27 -4.10 5.04
N PHE A 55 -9.58 -3.65 3.99
CA PHE A 55 -8.31 -2.95 4.11
C PHE A 55 -8.37 -1.57 3.45
N HIS A 56 -7.92 -0.57 4.20
CA HIS A 56 -7.75 0.79 3.70
C HIS A 56 -6.25 1.14 3.66
N PHE A 57 -5.72 1.34 2.45
CA PHE A 57 -4.32 1.71 2.27
C PHE A 57 -4.16 3.23 2.16
N TYR A 58 -3.41 3.82 3.09
CA TYR A 58 -2.93 5.20 2.95
C TYR A 58 -1.78 5.26 1.93
N THR A 59 -2.12 5.42 0.66
CA THR A 59 -1.16 5.42 -0.47
C THR A 59 -0.17 6.57 -0.43
N MET A 60 -0.50 7.68 0.25
CA MET A 60 0.28 8.91 0.26
C MET A 60 0.61 9.41 -1.16
N ASN A 61 -0.35 9.29 -2.09
CA ASN A 61 -0.20 9.61 -3.52
C ASN A 61 0.92 8.82 -4.23
N ARG A 62 1.20 7.59 -3.77
CA ARG A 62 2.19 6.68 -4.35
C ARG A 62 1.56 5.31 -4.61
N ALA A 63 1.19 5.04 -5.86
CA ALA A 63 0.48 3.82 -6.24
C ALA A 63 1.38 2.57 -6.25
N ASP A 64 2.64 2.69 -6.68
CA ASP A 64 3.55 1.54 -6.89
C ASP A 64 3.65 0.60 -5.69
N LEU A 65 3.71 1.17 -4.48
CA LEU A 65 3.88 0.39 -3.25
C LEU A 65 2.64 -0.45 -2.97
N VAL A 66 1.46 0.18 -3.01
CA VAL A 66 0.20 -0.50 -2.73
C VAL A 66 -0.13 -1.50 -3.85
N TYR A 67 0.22 -1.18 -5.09
CA TYR A 67 0.10 -2.12 -6.21
C TYR A 67 0.94 -3.38 -6.00
N ALA A 68 2.18 -3.23 -5.52
CA ALA A 68 3.05 -4.35 -5.16
C ALA A 68 2.48 -5.18 -4.00
N VAL A 69 1.94 -4.52 -2.96
CA VAL A 69 1.27 -5.20 -1.84
C VAL A 69 0.08 -6.01 -2.34
N CYS A 70 -0.79 -5.45 -3.17
CA CYS A 70 -1.91 -6.17 -3.79
C CYS A 70 -1.42 -7.41 -4.55
N HIS A 71 -0.33 -7.32 -5.31
CA HIS A 71 0.23 -8.46 -6.04
C HIS A 71 0.75 -9.56 -5.12
N LEU A 72 1.39 -9.19 -3.99
CA LEU A 72 1.86 -10.13 -2.96
C LEU A 72 0.69 -10.83 -2.26
N LEU A 73 -0.44 -10.14 -2.10
CA LEU A 73 -1.69 -10.71 -1.56
C LEU A 73 -2.46 -11.58 -2.56
N GLY A 74 -1.93 -11.79 -3.77
CA GLY A 74 -2.59 -12.56 -4.83
C GLY A 74 -3.68 -11.80 -5.59
N LEU A 75 -3.88 -10.51 -5.29
CA LEU A 75 -4.81 -9.66 -6.03
C LEU A 75 -4.20 -9.28 -7.39
N ARG A 76 -5.03 -9.31 -8.43
CA ARG A 76 -4.64 -8.96 -9.80
C ARG A 76 -5.66 -7.97 -10.37
N PRO A 77 -5.23 -7.05 -11.25
CA PRO A 77 -6.16 -6.20 -11.97
C PRO A 77 -7.11 -7.06 -12.81
N ASN A 78 -8.42 -6.83 -12.66
CA ASN A 78 -9.40 -7.49 -13.51
C ASN A 78 -9.22 -6.97 -14.94
N GLN A 79 -9.09 -7.87 -15.92
CA GLN A 79 -8.83 -7.53 -17.32
C GLN A 79 -10.06 -6.87 -18.00
N GLU A 80 -11.24 -6.91 -17.37
CA GLU A 80 -12.48 -6.38 -17.95
C GLU A 80 -12.56 -4.84 -17.98
N THR A 81 -11.79 -4.13 -17.14
CA THR A 81 -11.88 -2.66 -17.06
C THR A 81 -11.04 -1.94 -18.11
N ASP A 82 -10.10 -2.62 -18.77
CA ASP A 82 -9.20 -2.02 -19.78
C ASP A 82 -9.83 -1.98 -21.19
N ALA A 83 -10.97 -2.65 -21.39
CA ALA A 83 -11.62 -2.81 -22.69
C ALA A 83 -12.86 -1.92 -22.92
N LEU A 84 -13.25 -1.10 -21.93
CA LEU A 84 -14.40 -0.20 -22.08
C LEU A 84 -13.90 1.21 -22.40
N PRO A 85 -14.14 1.77 -23.60
CA PRO A 85 -13.98 3.20 -23.79
C PRO A 85 -14.87 3.89 -22.76
N LEU A 86 -14.28 4.81 -21.98
CA LEU A 86 -15.00 5.61 -21.00
C LEU A 86 -16.31 6.10 -21.65
N PRO A 87 -17.49 5.83 -21.06
CA PRO A 87 -18.71 6.42 -21.57
C PRO A 87 -18.50 7.93 -21.55
N ILE A 88 -18.39 8.48 -22.76
CA ILE A 88 -18.43 9.91 -23.02
C ILE A 88 -19.69 10.36 -22.31
N MET A 89 -19.56 11.16 -21.24
CA MET A 89 -20.71 11.76 -20.59
C MET A 89 -21.41 12.60 -21.65
N GLU A 90 -22.50 12.03 -22.17
CA GLU A 90 -23.31 12.60 -23.22
C GLU A 90 -23.84 13.93 -22.68
N LYS A 91 -23.30 15.02 -23.23
CA LYS A 91 -23.95 16.32 -23.15
C LYS A 91 -25.33 16.13 -23.77
N GLU A 92 -26.39 16.12 -22.99
CA GLU A 92 -27.69 16.65 -23.42
C GLU A 92 -28.66 16.92 -22.25
N ARG A 93 -28.96 18.23 -22.10
CA ARG A 93 -30.27 18.85 -21.84
C ARG A 93 -30.96 18.64 -20.47
N ALA A 94 -30.92 19.70 -19.67
CA ALA A 94 -32.11 20.48 -19.32
C ALA A 94 -31.73 21.96 -19.21
#